data_AF-A0A972ZSQ5-F1
#
_entry.id   AF-A0A972ZSQ5-F1
#
_cell.length_a   1.000
_cell.length_b   1.000
_cell.length_c   1.000
_cell.angle_alpha   90.00
_cell.angle_beta   90.00
_cell.angle_gamma   90.00
#
_symmetry.space_group_name_H-M   'P 1'
#
loop_
_entity.id
_entity.type
_entity.pdbx_description
1 polymer ?
#
loop_
_entity_poly.entity_id
_entity_poly.type
_entity_poly.pdbx_seq_one_letter_code
_entity_poly.pdbx_strand_id
1 'polypeptide(L)'
;MDYKKTKASTTTIPRDLEILTGETGNVYETVMILAKRANQISSELKEELNQKLQEFASYSDNLEEIFENREQIEISKFYERLAKPTLIAFEELKDGQIYHRNPLRESRKK
;
A
#
# COMPACT_ATOMS: atom_id res chain seq x y z
N MET A 1 -3.09 -8.95 3.88
CA MET A 1 -2.09 -9.45 2.92
C MET A 1 -0.70 -9.23 3.50
N ASP A 2 0.29 -10.09 3.20
CA ASP A 2 1.66 -9.94 3.70
C ASP A 2 2.43 -8.93 2.82
N TYR A 3 2.20 -7.63 3.03
CA TYR A 3 2.88 -6.55 2.27
C TYR A 3 4.41 -6.55 2.47
N LYS A 4 4.87 -7.24 3.52
CA LYS A 4 6.27 -7.48 3.89
C LYS A 4 7.02 -8.40 2.90
N LYS A 5 6.30 -9.13 2.05
CA LYS A 5 6.87 -10.09 1.08
C LYS A 5 6.56 -9.69 -0.37
N THR A 6 6.33 -8.41 -0.63
CA THR A 6 6.02 -7.94 -1.98
C THR A 6 7.27 -7.93 -2.85
N LYS A 7 7.12 -8.30 -4.14
CA LYS A 7 8.18 -8.19 -5.15
C LYS A 7 8.29 -6.78 -5.74
N ALA A 8 7.53 -5.84 -5.19
CA ALA A 8 7.47 -4.47 -5.67
C ALA A 8 8.82 -3.78 -5.43
N SER A 9 9.30 -3.05 -6.44
CA SER A 9 10.49 -2.20 -6.31
C SER A 9 10.26 -1.13 -5.23
N THR A 10 11.30 -0.82 -4.45
CA THR A 10 11.29 0.29 -3.49
C THR A 10 11.54 1.65 -4.18
N THR A 11 12.04 1.64 -5.42
CA THR A 11 12.36 2.82 -6.20
C THR A 11 11.46 2.98 -7.42
N THR A 12 11.43 4.19 -7.98
CA THR A 12 10.72 4.48 -9.22
C THR A 12 11.42 3.81 -10.39
N ILE A 13 10.68 2.98 -11.13
CA ILE A 13 11.14 2.36 -12.36
C ILE A 13 10.16 2.66 -13.50
N PRO A 14 10.65 2.82 -14.74
CA PRO A 14 9.78 2.91 -15.92
C PRO A 14 8.89 1.67 -16.02
N ARG A 15 7.63 1.85 -16.43
CA ARG A 15 6.65 0.77 -16.59
C ARG A 15 6.11 0.77 -18.01
N ASP A 16 5.83 -0.43 -18.52
CA ASP A 16 5.26 -0.63 -19.85
C ASP A 16 3.77 -0.24 -19.87
N LEU A 17 3.39 0.55 -20.87
CA LEU A 17 2.00 1.01 -21.07
C LEU A 17 1.09 -0.12 -21.58
N GLU A 18 1.64 -1.10 -22.30
CA GLU A 18 0.85 -2.26 -22.77
C GLU A 18 0.35 -3.09 -21.58
N ILE A 19 1.22 -3.30 -20.59
CA ILE A 19 0.86 -3.99 -19.34
C ILE A 19 -0.22 -3.20 -18.59
N LEU A 20 -0.09 -1.87 -18.52
CA LEU A 20 -1.08 -1.02 -17.84
C LEU A 20 -2.44 -0.98 -18.56
N THR A 21 -2.45 -1.07 -19.88
CA THR A 21 -3.70 -0.98 -20.66
C THR A 21 -4.33 -2.32 -20.96
N GLY A 22 -3.62 -3.44 -20.72
CA GLY A 22 -4.04 -4.77 -21.14
C GLY A 22 -5.44 -5.19 -20.67
N GLU A 23 -5.79 -4.95 -19.40
CA GLU A 23 -7.12 -5.32 -18.88
C GLU A 23 -8.24 -4.34 -19.25
N THR A 24 -7.95 -3.04 -19.18
CA THR A 24 -9.00 -2.00 -19.25
C THR A 24 -9.21 -1.47 -20.67
N GLY A 25 -8.16 -1.49 -21.49
CA GLY A 25 -8.06 -0.78 -22.77
C GLY A 25 -7.92 0.75 -22.61
N ASN A 26 -7.78 1.26 -21.38
CA ASN A 26 -7.71 2.69 -21.10
C ASN A 26 -6.77 2.99 -19.93
N VAL A 27 -5.68 3.73 -20.22
CA VAL A 27 -4.67 4.13 -19.23
C VAL A 27 -5.30 4.85 -18.02
N TYR A 28 -6.25 5.75 -18.25
CA TYR A 28 -6.88 6.52 -17.18
C TYR A 28 -7.74 5.66 -16.25
N GLU A 29 -8.40 4.64 -16.81
CA GLU A 29 -9.17 3.67 -16.02
C GLU A 29 -8.23 2.85 -15.14
N THR A 30 -7.12 2.36 -15.69
CA THR A 30 -6.08 1.65 -14.94
C THR A 30 -5.48 2.50 -13.83
N VAL A 31 -5.14 3.76 -14.10
CA VAL A 31 -4.60 4.67 -13.10
C VAL A 31 -5.58 4.86 -11.94
N MET A 32 -6.89 4.98 -12.23
CA MET A 32 -7.91 5.10 -11.17
C MET A 32 -8.05 3.83 -10.34
N ILE A 33 -7.95 2.65 -10.95
CA ILE A 33 -7.95 1.36 -10.24
C ILE A 33 -6.74 1.28 -9.30
N LEU A 34 -5.55 1.57 -9.82
CA LEU A 34 -4.30 1.58 -9.05
C LEU A 34 -4.35 2.58 -7.89
N ALA A 35 -4.86 3.79 -8.13
CA ALA A 35 -4.99 4.81 -7.09
C ALA A 35 -5.91 4.35 -5.94
N LYS A 36 -7.07 3.76 -6.28
CA LYS A 36 -7.99 3.22 -5.27
C LYS A 36 -7.36 2.08 -4.48
N ARG A 37 -6.65 1.17 -5.15
CA ARG A 37 -5.97 0.04 -4.49
C ARG A 37 -4.83 0.51 -3.59
N ALA A 38 -4.02 1.47 -4.06
CA ALA A 38 -2.95 2.06 -3.26
C ALA A 38 -3.47 2.71 -1.98
N ASN A 39 -4.64 3.37 -2.03
CA ASN A 39 -5.27 3.94 -0.83
C ASN A 39 -5.70 2.86 0.19
N GLN A 40 -6.21 1.71 -0.28
CA GLN A 40 -6.54 0.59 0.60
C GLN A 40 -5.28 0.07 1.31
N ILE A 41 -4.23 -0.22 0.54
CA ILE A 41 -2.94 -0.70 1.07
C ILE A 41 -2.36 0.31 2.08
N SER A 42 -2.42 1.61 1.77
CA SER A 42 -1.94 2.68 2.65
C SER A 42 -2.71 2.72 3.97
N SER A 43 -4.03 2.59 3.93
CA SER A 43 -4.87 2.55 5.13
C SER A 43 -4.54 1.33 6.01
N GLU A 44 -4.44 0.15 5.40
CA GLU A 44 -4.10 -1.10 6.11
C GLU A 44 -2.72 -1.02 6.75
N LEU A 45 -1.70 -0.53 6.04
CA LEU A 45 -0.35 -0.37 6.58
C LEU A 45 -0.30 0.64 7.73
N LYS A 46 -1.04 1.75 7.62
CA LYS A 46 -1.12 2.76 8.67
C LYS A 46 -1.79 2.19 9.92
N GLU A 47 -2.85 1.42 9.76
CA GLU A 47 -3.54 0.76 10.87
C GLU A 47 -2.64 -0.25 11.57
N GLU A 48 -1.95 -1.12 10.81
CA GLU A 48 -1.00 -2.09 11.36
C GLU A 48 0.16 -1.40 12.11
N LEU A 49 0.72 -0.32 11.54
CA LEU A 49 1.78 0.45 12.19
C LEU A 49 1.28 1.08 13.50
N ASN A 50 0.11 1.71 13.49
CA ASN A 50 -0.45 2.33 14.68
C ASN A 50 -0.72 1.31 15.79
N GLN A 51 -1.24 0.13 15.43
CA GLN A 51 -1.49 -0.94 16.38
C GLN A 51 -0.19 -1.38 17.07
N LYS A 52 0.90 -1.55 16.31
CA LYS A 52 2.22 -1.88 16.87
C LYS A 52 2.82 -0.76 17.71
N LEU A 53 2.64 0.49 17.30
CA LEU A 53 3.13 1.64 18.07
C LEU A 53 2.38 1.80 19.41
N GLN A 54 1.11 1.39 19.46
CA GLN A 54 0.30 1.44 20.67
C GLN A 54 0.84 0.49 21.76
N GLU A 55 1.50 -0.61 21.40
CA GLU A 55 2.16 -1.52 22.36
C GLU A 55 3.28 -0.82 23.15
N PHE A 56 3.86 0.26 22.60
CA PHE A 56 4.91 1.06 23.24
C PHE A 56 4.39 2.32 23.92
N ALA A 57 3.09 2.62 23.82
CA ALA A 57 2.48 3.74 24.52
C ALA A 57 2.29 3.39 26.00
N SER A 58 3.37 3.50 26.79
CA SER A 58 3.28 3.39 28.25
C SER A 58 2.50 4.58 28.81
N TYR A 59 1.36 4.31 29.44
CA TYR A 59 0.60 5.26 30.27
C TYR A 59 1.29 5.47 31.62
N SER A 60 2.57 5.81 31.63
CA SER A 60 3.26 6.25 32.84
C SER A 60 3.39 7.75 32.78
N ASP A 61 2.45 8.44 33.43
CA ASP A 61 2.46 9.89 33.70
C ASP A 61 3.52 10.23 34.77
N ASN A 62 4.70 9.60 34.67
CA ASN A 62 5.84 9.85 35.52
C ASN A 62 6.85 10.66 34.74
N LEU A 63 7.35 11.70 35.40
CA LEU A 63 8.40 12.62 35.01
C LEU A 63 9.78 11.92 34.84
N GLU A 64 9.80 10.71 34.29
CA GLU A 64 10.99 9.94 33.98
C GLU A 64 11.51 10.33 32.60
N GLU A 65 12.82 10.48 32.48
CA GLU A 65 13.50 10.74 31.21
C GLU A 65 13.04 9.72 30.16
N ILE A 66 12.47 10.20 29.06
CA ILE A 66 12.05 9.36 27.94
C ILE A 66 13.33 8.80 27.30
N PHE A 67 13.74 7.61 27.71
CA PHE A 67 14.82 6.88 27.06
C PHE A 67 14.40 6.51 25.63
N GLU A 68 15.33 6.60 24.67
CA GLU A 68 15.06 6.21 23.28
C GLU A 68 14.62 4.74 23.20
N ASN A 69 13.41 4.50 22.69
CA ASN A 69 12.88 3.16 22.49
C ASN A 69 13.44 2.56 21.18
N ARG A 70 14.48 1.74 21.29
CA ARG A 70 15.14 1.09 20.14
C ARG A 70 14.19 0.25 19.30
N GLU A 71 13.24 -0.43 19.92
CA GLU A 71 12.26 -1.29 19.23
C GLU A 71 11.27 -0.45 18.41
N GLN A 72 10.79 0.67 18.96
CA GLN A 72 9.92 1.61 18.24
C GLN A 72 10.62 2.19 16.99
N ILE A 73 11.91 2.55 17.12
CA ILE A 73 12.73 3.06 16.02
C ILE A 73 12.90 1.99 14.93
N GLU A 74 13.16 0.73 15.32
CA GLU A 74 13.34 -0.37 14.38
C GLU A 74 12.05 -0.68 13.62
N ILE A 75 10.91 -0.70 14.30
CA ILE A 75 9.59 -0.85 13.67
C ILE A 75 9.35 0.27 12.67
N SER A 76 9.58 1.52 13.05
CA SER A 76 9.38 2.67 12.15
C SER A 76 10.26 2.55 10.90
N LYS A 77 11.55 2.24 11.07
CA LYS A 77 12.50 2.01 9.97
C LYS A 77 12.07 0.85 9.05
N PHE A 78 11.46 -0.20 9.61
CA PHE A 78 10.97 -1.31 8.80
C PHE A 78 9.86 -0.87 7.86
N TYR A 79 8.84 -0.15 8.35
CA TYR A 79 7.74 0.34 7.52
C TYR A 79 8.18 1.41 6.51
N GLU A 80 9.17 2.24 6.85
CA GLU A 80 9.76 3.21 5.91
C GLU A 80 10.49 2.56 4.72
N ARG A 81 11.06 1.36 4.92
CA ARG A 81 11.77 0.63 3.86
C ARG A 81 10.85 -0.12 2.90
N LEU A 82 9.57 -0.25 3.24
CA LEU A 82 8.61 -0.92 2.37
C LEU A 82 8.39 -0.14 1.06
N ALA A 83 8.05 -0.86 0.01
CA ALA A 83 7.67 -0.25 -1.26
C ALA A 83 6.45 0.66 -1.06
N LYS A 84 6.40 1.77 -1.80
CA LYS A 84 5.25 2.68 -1.77
C LYS A 84 3.96 1.92 -2.15
N PRO A 85 2.81 2.22 -1.52
CA PRO A 85 1.55 1.52 -1.81
C PRO A 85 1.16 1.51 -3.30
N THR A 86 1.54 2.55 -4.05
CA THR A 86 1.33 2.64 -5.50
C THR A 86 2.12 1.60 -6.29
N LEU A 87 3.34 1.26 -5.85
CA LEU A 87 4.19 0.25 -6.49
C LEU A 87 3.72 -1.16 -6.16
N ILE A 88 3.22 -1.36 -4.94
CA ILE A 88 2.59 -2.63 -4.53
C ILE A 88 1.31 -2.86 -5.35
N ALA A 89 0.43 -1.86 -5.45
CA ALA A 89 -0.78 -1.93 -6.24
C ALA A 89 -0.49 -2.24 -7.72
N PHE A 90 0.60 -1.69 -8.28
CA PHE A 90 1.01 -2.02 -9.64
C PHE A 90 1.41 -3.49 -9.79
N GLU A 91 2.16 -4.05 -8.84
CA GLU A 91 2.57 -5.45 -8.92
C GLU A 91 1.36 -6.39 -8.75
N GLU A 92 0.42 -6.05 -7.85
CA GLU A 92 -0.84 -6.79 -7.71
C GLU A 92 -1.70 -6.73 -8.98
N LEU A 93 -1.73 -5.58 -9.68
CA LEU A 93 -2.41 -5.46 -10.97
C LEU A 93 -1.77 -6.37 -12.01
N LYS A 94 -0.44 -6.31 -12.13
CA LYS A 94 0.34 -7.12 -13.07
C LYS A 94 0.18 -8.62 -12.82
N ASP A 95 0.05 -9.03 -11.56
CA ASP A 95 -0.17 -10.41 -11.15
C ASP A 95 -1.67 -10.83 -11.24
N GLY A 96 -2.56 -9.94 -11.68
CA GLY A 96 -3.99 -10.22 -11.83
C GLY A 96 -4.75 -10.40 -10.51
N GLN A 97 -4.25 -9.83 -9.41
CA GLN A 97 -4.81 -9.96 -8.07
C GLN A 97 -5.87 -8.90 -7.72
N ILE A 98 -6.11 -7.95 -8.63
CA ILE A 98 -7.05 -6.85 -8.42
C ILE A 98 -8.33 -7.07 -9.21
N TYR A 99 -9.41 -7.38 -8.50
CA TYR A 99 -10.75 -7.31 -9.08
C TYR A 99 -11.24 -5.85 -9.13
N HIS A 100 -11.71 -5.43 -10.30
CA HIS A 100 -12.28 -4.10 -10.50
C HIS A 100 -13.54 -4.17 -11.38
N ARG A 101 -14.43 -3.20 -11.21
CA ARG A 101 -15.70 -3.12 -11.93
C ARG A 101 -16.02 -1.67 -12.29
N ASN A 102 -16.49 -1.46 -13.52
CA ASN A 102 -16.98 -0.17 -13.99
C ASN A 102 -18.51 -0.23 -14.20
N PRO A 103 -19.31 0.37 -13.29
CA PRO A 103 -20.77 0.35 -13.38
C PRO A 103 -21.32 0.90 -14.71
N LEU A 104 -20.66 1.90 -15.30
CA LEU A 104 -21.08 2.52 -16.57
C LEU A 104 -20.87 1.61 -17.78
N ARG A 105 -19.85 0.73 -17.75
CA ARG A 105 -19.62 -0.26 -18.81
C ARG A 105 -20.63 -1.40 -18.72
N GLU A 106 -21.05 -1.76 -17.52
CA GLU A 106 -22.03 -2.84 -17.34
C GLU A 106 -23.47 -2.40 -17.61
N SER A 107 -23.84 -1.16 -17.28
CA SER A 107 -25.18 -0.65 -17.59
C SER A 107 -25.45 -0.54 -19.10
N ARG A 108 -24.39 -0.44 -19.92
CA ARG A 108 -24.47 -0.41 -21.40
C ARG A 108 -24.55 -1.80 -22.05
N LYS A 109 -24.27 -2.86 -21.28
CA LYS A 109 -24.33 -4.26 -21.76
C LYS A 109 -25.68 -4.94 -21.48
N LYS A 110 -26.56 -4.30 -20.70
CA LYS A 110 -27.97 -4.66 -20.55
C LYS A 110 -28.81 -3.90 -21.57
#